data_AF-A0A2G9LTR3-F1
#
_entry.id   AF-A0A2G9LTR3-F1
#
_cell.length_a   1.000
_cell.length_b   1.000
_cell.length_c   1.000
_cell.angle_alpha   90.00
_cell.angle_beta   90.00
_cell.angle_gamma   90.00
#
_symmetry.space_group_name_H-M   'P 1'
#
loop_
_entity.id
_entity.type
_entity.pdbx_description
1 polymer ?
#
loop_
_entity_poly.entity_id
_entity_poly.type
_entity_poly.pdbx_seq_one_letter_code
_entity_poly.pdbx_strand_id
1 'polypeptide(L)'
;MKEKPVKTNKLANDKTKTILALGAESAGNFCVYNKGEFYHSPDFGDLLDGANFENFQKEVFAHLKKNKLKPNIILTDLHPDFKTTLWGKELAKKYKAEFIQIQHHLAHIFSAVGEHLGTNWDALLPSDDFIGIACDGTGYGFDENIWGGEVFS
;
A
#
# COMPACT_ATOMS: atom_id res chain seq x y z
N MET A 1 -11.21 11.43 -13.65
CA MET A 1 -11.69 12.32 -12.56
C MET A 1 -10.56 12.41 -11.54
N LYS A 2 -10.13 13.60 -11.11
CA LYS A 2 -9.07 13.71 -10.08
C LYS A 2 -9.72 13.48 -8.72
N GLU A 3 -9.46 12.33 -8.10
CA GLU A 3 -9.95 12.05 -6.75
C GLU A 3 -9.39 13.08 -5.78
N LYS A 4 -10.27 13.63 -4.95
CA LYS A 4 -9.91 14.57 -3.90
C LYS A 4 -9.37 13.79 -2.70
N PRO A 5 -8.35 14.30 -1.98
CA PRO A 5 -7.85 13.64 -0.78
C PRO A 5 -8.99 13.45 0.23
N VAL A 6 -9.23 12.19 0.59
CA VAL A 6 -10.22 11.80 1.61
C VAL A 6 -9.60 12.08 2.97
N LYS A 7 -10.20 13.01 3.72
CA LYS A 7 -9.79 13.31 5.09
C LYS A 7 -10.32 12.23 6.02
N THR A 8 -9.44 11.63 6.79
CA THR A 8 -9.72 10.49 7.65
C THR A 8 -9.90 10.97 9.10
N ASN A 9 -10.90 10.42 9.78
CA ASN A 9 -11.01 10.55 11.23
C ASN A 9 -10.51 9.23 11.83
N LYS A 10 -9.31 9.28 12.41
CA LYS A 10 -8.73 8.28 13.34
C LYS A 10 -8.64 6.85 12.80
N LEU A 11 -7.68 6.61 11.91
CA LEU A 11 -6.94 5.34 11.96
C LEU A 11 -6.03 5.36 13.20
N ALA A 12 -6.57 4.78 14.28
CA ALA A 12 -5.88 4.35 15.50
C ALA A 12 -4.79 5.30 16.03
N ASN A 13 -5.25 6.41 16.63
CA ASN A 13 -4.66 7.18 17.76
C ASN A 13 -3.15 7.45 17.90
N ASP A 14 -2.30 7.03 16.97
CA ASP A 14 -0.87 7.29 16.99
C ASP A 14 -0.56 8.39 15.98
N LYS A 15 -0.69 9.63 16.45
CA LYS A 15 -0.41 10.86 15.67
C LYS A 15 1.04 10.93 15.16
N THR A 16 1.86 9.93 15.47
CA THR A 16 3.27 9.83 15.08
C THR A 16 3.50 8.91 13.88
N LYS A 17 2.51 8.10 13.46
CA LYS A 17 2.70 7.14 12.36
C LYS A 17 2.60 7.81 10.99
N THR A 18 3.63 7.55 10.17
CA THR A 18 3.68 7.86 8.74
C THR A 18 3.99 6.55 8.02
N ILE A 19 3.05 6.09 7.20
CA ILE A 19 3.15 4.82 6.46
C ILE A 19 3.28 5.15 4.98
N LEU A 20 4.25 4.54 4.31
CA LEU A 20 4.40 4.59 2.86
C LEU A 20 4.14 3.20 2.28
N ALA A 21 3.08 3.02 1.51
CA ALA A 21 2.79 1.80 0.78
C ALA A 21 3.17 1.97 -0.69
N LEU A 22 4.05 1.11 -1.20
CA LEU A 22 4.60 1.21 -2.56
C LEU A 22 3.88 0.36 -3.62
N GLY A 23 2.96 -0.50 -3.20
CA GLY A 23 2.14 -1.31 -4.09
C GLY A 23 2.91 -2.36 -4.91
N ALA A 24 2.19 -2.92 -5.89
CA ALA A 24 2.72 -3.84 -6.90
C ALA A 24 3.39 -3.06 -8.05
N GLU A 25 4.06 -3.78 -8.96
CA GLU A 25 4.77 -3.15 -10.08
C GLU A 25 3.95 -2.96 -11.36
N SER A 26 2.95 -3.79 -11.62
CA SER A 26 2.14 -3.75 -12.86
C SER A 26 1.17 -2.56 -12.92
N ALA A 27 0.69 -2.11 -11.77
CA ALA A 27 -0.12 -0.91 -11.59
C ALA A 27 0.57 0.01 -10.59
N GLY A 28 1.59 0.73 -11.07
CA GLY A 28 2.47 1.53 -10.25
C GLY A 28 1.78 2.72 -9.61
N ASN A 29 1.25 2.56 -8.41
CA ASN A 29 0.77 3.64 -7.57
C ASN A 29 1.25 3.44 -6.12
N PHE A 30 1.28 4.52 -5.35
CA PHE A 30 1.67 4.47 -3.96
C PHE A 30 0.67 5.23 -3.10
N CYS A 31 0.62 4.87 -1.82
CA CYS A 31 -0.19 5.56 -0.83
C CYS A 31 0.67 6.02 0.35
N VAL A 32 0.38 7.22 0.85
CA VAL A 32 0.97 7.74 2.09
C VAL A 32 -0.13 7.99 3.10
N TYR A 33 -0.02 7.35 4.26
CA TYR A 33 -0.83 7.65 5.42
C TYR A 33 -0.06 8.52 6.40
N ASN A 34 -0.66 9.61 6.86
CA ASN A 34 -0.11 10.45 7.92
C ASN A 34 -1.20 11.20 8.67
N LYS A 35 -1.22 11.10 10.01
CA LYS A 35 -2.14 11.84 10.89
C LYS A 35 -3.63 11.70 10.53
N GLY A 36 -4.06 10.53 10.10
CA GLY A 36 -5.45 10.35 9.68
C GLY A 36 -5.73 11.00 8.32
N GLU A 37 -4.77 11.03 7.41
CA GLU A 37 -5.02 11.43 6.03
C GLU A 37 -4.31 10.46 5.11
N PHE A 38 -4.98 10.10 4.02
CA PHE A 38 -4.41 9.30 2.94
C PHE A 38 -4.13 10.18 1.73
N TYR A 39 -2.96 10.00 1.15
CA TYR A 39 -2.63 10.50 -0.17
C TYR A 39 -2.44 9.30 -1.11
N HIS A 40 -3.27 9.24 -2.14
CA HIS A 40 -3.12 8.30 -3.25
C HIS A 40 -2.42 9.01 -4.40
N SER A 41 -1.37 8.40 -4.93
CA SER A 41 -0.69 8.92 -6.10
C SER A 41 -1.53 8.72 -7.37
N PRO A 42 -1.23 9.45 -8.46
CA PRO A 42 -1.63 9.01 -9.79
C PRO A 42 -1.12 7.61 -10.09
N ASP A 43 -1.71 7.00 -11.12
CA ASP A 43 -1.18 5.78 -11.73
C ASP A 43 0.02 6.14 -12.63
N PHE A 44 1.14 5.45 -12.43
CA PHE A 44 2.37 5.56 -13.21
C PHE A 44 2.47 4.46 -14.28
N GLY A 45 1.49 3.55 -14.38
CA GLY A 45 1.51 2.41 -15.26
C GLY A 45 2.49 1.33 -14.79
N ASP A 46 2.98 0.53 -15.75
CA ASP A 46 3.89 -0.57 -15.48
C ASP A 46 5.28 -0.04 -15.06
N LEU A 47 5.71 -0.38 -13.85
CA LEU A 47 7.00 0.03 -13.27
C LEU A 47 8.17 -0.83 -13.77
N LEU A 48 7.92 -1.89 -14.56
CA LEU A 48 8.97 -2.55 -15.33
C LEU A 48 9.59 -1.60 -16.36
N ASP A 49 8.82 -0.62 -16.86
CA ASP A 49 9.35 0.50 -17.62
C ASP A 49 10.19 1.43 -16.71
N GLY A 50 11.44 1.68 -17.12
CA GLY A 50 12.38 2.48 -16.33
C GLY A 50 11.94 3.94 -16.16
N ALA A 51 11.34 4.56 -17.17
CA ALA A 51 10.88 5.94 -17.09
C ALA A 51 9.68 6.07 -16.13
N ASN A 52 8.76 5.10 -16.15
CA ASN A 52 7.65 5.04 -15.20
C ASN A 52 8.18 4.91 -13.76
N PHE A 53 9.12 3.99 -13.52
CA PHE A 53 9.70 3.80 -12.20
C PHE A 53 10.47 5.03 -11.70
N GLU A 54 11.24 5.69 -12.56
CA GLU A 54 11.90 6.95 -12.18
C GLU A 54 10.89 8.04 -11.80
N ASN A 55 9.80 8.19 -12.56
CA ASN A 55 8.76 9.18 -12.27
C ASN A 55 8.02 8.87 -10.98
N PHE A 56 7.72 7.59 -10.74
CA PHE A 56 7.17 7.08 -9.49
C PHE A 56 8.08 7.45 -8.30
N GLN A 57 9.38 7.15 -8.38
CA GLN A 57 10.35 7.48 -7.32
C GLN A 57 10.45 8.99 -7.07
N LYS A 58 10.47 9.80 -8.16
CA LYS A 58 10.50 11.26 -8.07
C LYS A 58 9.27 11.78 -7.32
N GLU A 59 8.08 11.30 -7.62
CA GLU A 59 6.85 11.75 -6.96
C GLU A 59 6.80 11.33 -5.48
N VAL A 60 7.21 10.09 -5.14
CA VAL A 60 7.33 9.66 -3.74
C VAL A 60 8.22 10.62 -2.94
N PHE A 61 9.43 10.90 -3.43
CA PHE A 61 10.33 11.81 -2.72
C PHE A 61 9.82 13.26 -2.71
N ALA A 62 9.20 13.72 -3.80
CA ALA A 62 8.60 15.05 -3.87
C ALA A 62 7.48 15.21 -2.84
N HIS A 63 6.59 14.23 -2.73
CA HIS A 63 5.50 14.20 -1.76
C HIS A 63 6.03 14.21 -0.33
N LEU A 64 6.95 13.30 0.01
CA LEU A 64 7.54 13.22 1.35
C LEU A 64 8.26 14.52 1.73
N LYS A 65 9.04 15.09 0.82
CA LYS A 65 9.78 16.34 1.04
C LYS A 65 8.83 17.53 1.24
N LYS A 66 7.84 17.69 0.34
CA LYS A 66 6.86 18.78 0.38
C LYS A 66 6.11 18.81 1.71
N ASN A 67 5.72 17.64 2.21
CA ASN A 67 4.94 17.49 3.43
C ASN A 67 5.81 17.27 4.69
N LYS A 68 7.15 17.33 4.56
CA LYS A 68 8.13 17.09 5.64
C LYS A 68 7.89 15.77 6.38
N LEU A 69 7.50 14.74 5.63
CA LEU A 69 7.16 13.42 6.15
C LEU A 69 8.42 12.54 6.22
N LYS A 70 8.49 11.73 7.27
CA LYS A 70 9.47 10.67 7.43
C LYS A 70 8.72 9.38 7.71
N PRO A 71 8.60 8.47 6.72
CA PRO A 71 7.95 7.19 6.95
C PRO A 71 8.63 6.45 8.08
N ASN A 72 7.83 5.93 9.01
CA ASN A 72 8.29 5.01 10.05
C ASN A 72 7.85 3.57 9.76
N ILE A 73 6.95 3.37 8.81
CA ILE A 73 6.57 2.06 8.27
C ILE A 73 6.57 2.15 6.74
N ILE A 74 7.13 1.14 6.08
CA ILE A 74 7.10 0.99 4.63
C ILE A 74 6.47 -0.36 4.29
N LEU A 75 5.42 -0.32 3.47
CA LEU A 75 4.68 -1.48 3.00
C LEU A 75 5.02 -1.74 1.52
N THR A 76 5.24 -3.00 1.18
CA THR A 76 5.41 -3.45 -0.22
C THR A 76 4.61 -4.72 -0.46
N ASP A 77 4.52 -5.11 -1.73
CA ASP A 77 4.07 -6.45 -2.08
C ASP A 77 4.98 -7.53 -1.46
N LEU A 78 4.44 -8.75 -1.34
CA LEU A 78 5.17 -9.93 -0.90
C LEU A 78 6.15 -10.43 -1.96
N HIS A 79 5.90 -10.16 -3.24
CA HIS A 79 6.79 -10.60 -4.31
C HIS A 79 8.23 -10.07 -4.09
N PRO A 80 9.23 -10.94 -3.92
CA PRO A 80 10.58 -10.54 -3.49
C PRO A 80 11.33 -9.74 -4.57
N ASP A 81 11.06 -10.03 -5.84
CA ASP A 81 11.79 -9.46 -6.98
C ASP A 81 11.14 -8.21 -7.57
N PHE A 82 10.00 -7.76 -7.07
CA PHE A 82 9.39 -6.53 -7.57
C PHE A 82 10.31 -5.34 -7.33
N LYS A 83 10.39 -4.44 -8.32
CA LYS A 83 11.18 -3.21 -8.18
C LYS A 83 10.74 -2.37 -6.98
N THR A 84 9.44 -2.35 -6.67
CA THR A 84 8.88 -1.67 -5.51
C THR A 84 9.31 -2.31 -4.20
N THR A 85 9.36 -3.65 -4.12
CA THR A 85 9.84 -4.42 -2.95
C THR A 85 11.32 -4.16 -2.67
N LEU A 86 12.16 -4.30 -3.70
CA LEU A 86 13.61 -4.08 -3.59
C LEU A 86 13.91 -2.64 -3.16
N TRP A 87 13.23 -1.67 -3.77
CA TRP A 87 13.41 -0.26 -3.43
C TRP A 87 12.86 0.08 -2.03
N GLY A 88 11.72 -0.50 -1.65
CA GLY A 88 11.13 -0.34 -0.32
C GLY A 88 12.07 -0.80 0.80
N LYS A 89 12.78 -1.90 0.58
CA LYS A 89 13.82 -2.40 1.51
C LYS A 89 14.96 -1.39 1.69
N GLU A 90 15.41 -0.74 0.62
CA GLU A 90 16.44 0.30 0.69
C GLU A 90 15.93 1.58 1.36
N LEU A 91 14.68 1.97 1.08
CA LEU A 91 14.03 3.10 1.76
C LEU A 91 13.89 2.81 3.26
N ALA A 92 13.54 1.60 3.66
CA ALA A 92 13.36 1.25 5.06
C ALA A 92 14.66 1.42 5.84
N LYS A 93 15.80 0.97 5.27
CA LYS A 93 17.13 1.24 5.82
C LYS A 93 17.42 2.73 5.91
N LYS A 94 17.17 3.49 4.84
CA LYS A 94 17.42 4.94 4.77
C LYS A 94 16.65 5.73 5.83
N TYR A 95 15.38 5.38 6.05
CA TYR A 95 14.50 6.09 6.99
C TYR A 95 14.53 5.48 8.40
N LYS A 96 15.20 4.35 8.60
CA LYS A 96 15.10 3.51 9.81
C LYS A 96 13.65 3.17 10.12
N ALA A 97 12.91 2.83 9.07
CA ALA A 97 11.51 2.45 9.12
C ALA A 97 11.36 0.94 9.27
N GLU A 98 10.26 0.51 9.88
CA GLU A 98 9.81 -0.87 9.81
C GLU A 98 9.46 -1.24 8.36
N PHE A 99 9.87 -2.42 7.92
CA PHE A 99 9.61 -2.92 6.57
C PHE A 99 8.66 -4.11 6.67
N ILE A 100 7.48 -4.00 6.06
CA ILE A 100 6.45 -5.03 6.12
C ILE A 100 6.02 -5.37 4.69
N GLN A 101 5.99 -6.66 4.40
CA GLN A 101 5.49 -7.17 3.13
C GLN A 101 4.05 -7.63 3.31
N ILE A 102 3.20 -7.28 2.34
CA ILE A 102 1.77 -7.59 2.33
C ILE A 102 1.48 -8.49 1.14
N GLN A 103 0.76 -9.59 1.38
CA GLN A 103 0.37 -10.51 0.32
C GLN A 103 -0.64 -9.83 -0.63
N HIS A 104 -0.44 -10.05 -1.93
CA HIS A 104 -1.14 -9.34 -3.01
C HIS A 104 -2.67 -9.42 -2.93
N HIS A 105 -3.21 -10.61 -2.73
CA HIS A 105 -4.66 -10.84 -2.66
C HIS A 105 -5.29 -10.30 -1.39
N LEU A 106 -4.59 -10.42 -0.25
CA LEU A 106 -5.00 -9.77 0.99
C LEU A 106 -5.04 -8.25 0.80
N ALA A 107 -4.06 -7.65 0.11
CA ALA A 107 -4.08 -6.22 -0.19
C ALA A 107 -5.32 -5.81 -1.00
N HIS A 108 -5.73 -6.61 -2.01
CA HIS A 108 -6.97 -6.37 -2.75
C HIS A 108 -8.21 -6.44 -1.84
N ILE A 109 -8.32 -7.48 -1.01
CA ILE A 109 -9.45 -7.67 -0.09
C ILE A 109 -9.53 -6.51 0.90
N PHE A 110 -8.42 -6.16 1.57
CA PHE A 110 -8.41 -5.08 2.55
C PHE A 110 -8.62 -3.70 1.93
N SER A 111 -8.21 -3.49 0.67
CA SER A 111 -8.54 -2.27 -0.07
C SER A 111 -10.05 -2.15 -0.26
N ALA A 112 -10.74 -3.22 -0.66
CA ALA A 112 -12.20 -3.22 -0.83
C ALA A 112 -12.93 -3.02 0.51
N VAL A 113 -12.45 -3.66 1.57
CA VAL A 113 -12.97 -3.47 2.93
C VAL A 113 -12.79 -2.02 3.38
N GLY A 114 -11.63 -1.41 3.07
CA GLY A 114 -11.31 -0.01 3.35
C GLY A 114 -12.20 0.99 2.62
N GLU A 115 -12.51 0.71 1.35
CA GLU A 115 -13.44 1.52 0.59
C GLU A 115 -14.86 1.42 1.15
N HIS A 116 -15.32 0.20 1.47
CA HIS A 116 -16.67 -0.03 1.99
C HIS A 116 -16.92 0.63 3.34
N LEU A 117 -15.98 0.48 4.27
CA LEU A 117 -16.12 1.02 5.63
C LEU A 117 -15.64 2.47 5.72
N GLY A 118 -14.86 2.93 4.75
CA GLY A 118 -14.36 4.29 4.68
C GLY A 118 -13.56 4.68 5.92
N THR A 119 -14.12 5.58 6.73
CA THR A 119 -13.51 6.02 8.00
C THR A 119 -14.07 5.31 9.23
N ASN A 120 -15.08 4.46 9.05
CA ASN A 120 -15.82 3.81 10.12
C ASN A 120 -15.20 2.44 10.46
N TRP A 121 -13.91 2.41 10.77
CA TRP A 121 -13.23 1.18 11.14
C TRP A 121 -13.70 0.57 12.46
N ASP A 122 -14.28 1.38 13.34
CA ASP A 122 -14.90 0.89 14.57
C ASP A 122 -16.18 0.07 14.31
N ALA A 123 -16.70 0.07 13.07
CA ALA A 123 -17.81 -0.78 12.67
C ALA A 123 -17.39 -2.23 12.37
N LEU A 124 -16.10 -2.51 12.20
CA LEU A 124 -15.57 -3.87 12.26
C LEU A 124 -15.47 -4.28 13.73
N LEU A 125 -16.39 -5.13 14.18
CA LEU A 125 -16.26 -5.80 15.46
C LEU A 125 -15.14 -6.85 15.35
N PRO A 126 -14.38 -7.11 16.43
CA PRO A 126 -13.36 -8.16 16.46
C PRO A 126 -13.87 -9.58 16.13
N SER A 127 -15.19 -9.76 16.11
CA SER A 127 -15.91 -10.99 15.77
C SER A 127 -16.55 -10.99 14.38
N ASP A 128 -16.34 -9.94 13.59
CA ASP A 128 -16.86 -9.87 12.23
C ASP A 128 -15.96 -10.70 11.32
N ASP A 129 -16.24 -12.01 11.29
CA ASP A 129 -15.66 -12.92 10.29
C ASP A 129 -16.18 -12.49 8.91
N PHE A 130 -15.26 -12.14 8.01
CA PHE A 130 -15.60 -11.88 6.62
C PHE A 130 -14.83 -12.84 5.72
N ILE A 131 -15.53 -13.33 4.69
CA ILE A 131 -14.90 -14.13 3.65
C ILE A 131 -14.43 -13.16 2.56
N GLY A 132 -13.12 -13.11 2.35
CA GLY A 132 -12.51 -12.36 1.26
C GLY A 132 -12.31 -13.27 0.05
N ILE A 133 -12.77 -12.85 -1.13
CA ILE A 133 -12.52 -13.56 -2.38
C ILE A 133 -11.69 -12.64 -3.26
N ALA A 134 -10.51 -13.11 -3.68
CA ALA A 134 -9.62 -12.39 -4.57
C ALA A 134 -9.48 -13.13 -5.90
N CYS A 135 -9.97 -12.51 -6.97
CA CYS A 135 -9.80 -12.99 -8.34
C CYS A 135 -8.89 -12.01 -9.08
N ASP A 136 -7.66 -12.43 -9.37
CA ASP A 136 -6.62 -11.64 -10.03
C ASP A 136 -5.97 -12.47 -11.15
N GLY A 137 -5.14 -11.84 -11.99
CA GLY A 137 -4.30 -12.55 -12.94
C GLY A 137 -3.24 -13.39 -12.25
N THR A 138 -2.37 -12.75 -11.46
CA THR A 138 -1.24 -13.42 -10.79
C THR A 138 -0.79 -12.67 -9.54
N GLY A 139 -0.83 -13.33 -8.39
CA GLY A 139 -0.26 -12.85 -7.12
C GLY A 139 0.77 -13.81 -6.53
N TYR A 140 1.79 -13.29 -5.85
CA TYR A 140 2.76 -14.13 -5.14
C TYR A 140 2.14 -14.68 -3.85
N GLY A 141 2.08 -16.00 -3.73
CA GLY A 141 1.57 -16.72 -2.58
C GLY A 141 2.54 -16.76 -1.40
N PHE A 142 2.03 -17.02 -0.20
CA PHE A 142 2.87 -17.27 0.97
C PHE A 142 3.71 -18.56 0.86
N ASP A 143 3.30 -19.46 -0.02
CA ASP A 143 3.95 -20.73 -0.36
C ASP A 143 4.84 -20.61 -1.60
N GLU A 144 5.15 -19.38 -2.03
CA GLU A 144 5.97 -19.06 -3.19
C GLU A 144 5.36 -19.48 -4.55
N ASN A 145 4.11 -19.94 -4.56
CA ASN A 145 3.37 -20.25 -5.79
C ASN A 145 2.67 -19.02 -6.36
N ILE A 146 2.26 -19.11 -7.63
CA ILE A 146 1.42 -18.11 -8.28
C ILE A 146 -0.04 -18.40 -7.91
N TRP A 147 -0.72 -17.41 -7.35
CA TRP A 147 -2.14 -17.45 -7.01
C TRP A 147 -2.95 -16.60 -8.01
N GLY A 148 -4.27 -16.81 -8.08
CA GLY A 148 -5.17 -15.96 -8.90
C GLY A 148 -6.67 -16.07 -8.60
N GLY A 149 -7.07 -16.89 -7.62
CA GLY A 149 -8.49 -17.14 -7.33
C GLY A 149 -8.71 -17.68 -5.93
N GLU A 150 -8.28 -16.91 -4.93
CA GLU A 150 -8.18 -17.40 -3.55
C GLU A 150 -9.37 -16.95 -2.69
N VAL A 151 -9.70 -17.77 -1.69
CA VAL A 151 -10.70 -17.48 -0.67
C VAL A 151 -10.01 -17.43 0.69
N PHE A 152 -10.23 -16.33 1.41
CA PHE A 152 -9.69 -16.07 2.75
C PHE A 152 -10.84 -15.96 3.75
N SER A 153 -10.59 -16.39 4.98
CA SER A 153 -11.50 -16.31 6.13
C SER A 153 -10.75 -15.85 7.35
#